data_AF-A0A3B1JHB0-F1
#
_entry.id   AF-A0A3B1JHB0-F1
#
_cell.length_a   1.000
_cell.length_b   1.000
_cell.length_c   1.000
_cell.angle_alpha   90.00
_cell.angle_beta   90.00
_cell.angle_gamma   90.00
#
_symmetry.space_group_name_H-M   'P 1'
#
loop_
_entity.id
_entity.type
_entity.pdbx_description
1 polymer ?
#
loop_
_entity_poly.entity_id
_entity_poly.type
_entity_poly.pdbx_seq_one_letter_code
_entity_poly.pdbx_strand_id
1 'polypeptide(L)'
;MVVRKLLGLVGVVLLCWMSPSCGMPDPRQREDLIKQELIREIGGGVVLNEQEKLLDAKLEQLKLQDMSLPEFPPAMHFFRAKPLIEQSPVYSLLKKMPKGAALHVHDFAMVGVEWLVKNVTYRENCYVCFTDDRSVRFVFSAEQPKPQSHCSTWTLLRPLREKLNSTELDNSFIRNLTLFTEDPDTAYPNQDIVWKRFEQAFFVAYGLVTYAPIFKDYLYEGLRQFYMDNIMYMEVRALLPPTYELDGRRNSKDWSMRACREVVKRFKTQYPDFLGARIIFTVHRGINETEAIKTVEEALTLQRNFPDIMAGFDFVGREDSGRPLWYFRKALELPEEQGTPLPFFFHAGETNSEGTDVDQNIMDALLFNTSRIGHGFAMTRHPVVKELARKMKVPVEVCPISNQVLKLVSDLRNHPAAALMEEGQPMVISSDDPALFGATGLSHDFYQAFMGFGGMRSNLATLKELVINSLRYSSLSSTEKEKAIADLLVKWDKFVLQTLL
;
A
#
# COMPACT_ATOMS: atom_id res chain seq x y z
N MET A 1 -45.33 12.55 33.57
CA MET A 1 -45.07 13.97 33.29
C MET A 1 -43.55 14.20 33.38
N VAL A 2 -42.91 14.31 32.22
CA VAL A 2 -41.72 15.14 31.93
C VAL A 2 -40.39 14.89 32.70
N VAL A 3 -39.51 14.08 32.08
CA VAL A 3 -38.17 14.44 31.50
C VAL A 3 -36.95 14.82 32.39
N ARG A 4 -35.82 14.18 32.02
CA ARG A 4 -34.36 14.54 32.06
C ARG A 4 -33.55 14.58 33.38
N LYS A 5 -32.54 13.70 33.40
CA LYS A 5 -31.17 13.83 33.97
C LYS A 5 -30.29 12.88 33.12
N LEU A 6 -29.05 13.11 32.70
CA LEU A 6 -28.03 14.13 32.92
C LEU A 6 -27.03 13.94 31.75
N LEU A 7 -26.69 14.99 31.00
CA LEU A 7 -25.53 15.03 30.08
C LEU A 7 -24.60 16.10 30.65
N GLY A 8 -23.42 15.69 31.09
CA GLY A 8 -22.44 16.55 31.77
C GLY A 8 -21.13 16.64 31.01
N LEU A 9 -20.81 17.89 30.64
CA LEU A 9 -19.50 18.47 30.33
C LEU A 9 -18.71 17.93 29.12
N VAL A 10 -18.94 18.56 27.97
CA VAL A 10 -17.86 18.97 27.07
C VAL A 10 -17.79 20.49 27.13
N GLY A 11 -16.68 21.03 27.64
CA GLY A 11 -16.43 22.46 27.72
C GLY A 11 -16.25 23.03 26.32
N VAL A 12 -17.29 23.70 25.82
CA VAL A 12 -17.17 24.60 24.67
C VAL A 12 -16.61 25.91 25.19
N VAL A 13 -15.34 26.19 24.89
CA VAL A 13 -14.79 27.54 25.05
C VAL A 13 -15.42 28.41 23.96
N LEU A 14 -16.52 29.07 24.31
CA LEU A 14 -17.08 30.18 23.54
C LEU A 14 -16.07 31.33 23.57
N LEU A 15 -15.31 31.51 22.50
CA LEU A 15 -14.61 32.75 22.22
C LEU A 15 -15.67 33.84 21.99
N CYS A 16 -15.87 34.72 22.97
CA CYS A 16 -16.64 35.95 22.82
C CYS A 16 -15.95 36.88 21.81
N TRP A 17 -16.41 36.85 20.56
CA TRP A 17 -16.06 37.85 19.54
C TRP A 17 -16.97 39.07 19.69
N MET A 18 -16.70 39.93 20.67
CA MET A 18 -17.31 41.26 20.73
C MET A 18 -16.27 42.31 21.14
N SER A 19 -15.65 42.96 20.15
CA SER A 19 -15.43 44.42 20.15
C SER A 19 -14.84 44.87 18.81
N PRO A 20 -15.46 45.85 18.12
CA PRO A 20 -14.84 46.56 17.01
C PRO A 20 -13.94 47.64 17.62
N SER A 21 -12.76 47.25 18.09
CA SER A 21 -11.70 48.21 18.42
C SER A 21 -10.50 47.92 17.54
N CYS A 22 -9.88 48.98 17.05
CA CYS A 22 -8.70 49.01 16.19
C CYS A 22 -7.47 48.46 16.97
N GLY A 23 -7.50 47.17 17.33
CA GLY A 23 -6.52 46.49 18.16
C GLY A 23 -5.59 45.64 17.32
N MET A 24 -4.30 45.90 17.43
CA MET A 24 -3.26 45.03 16.89
C MET A 24 -3.49 43.57 17.36
N PRO A 25 -3.31 42.55 16.50
CA PRO A 25 -3.46 41.15 16.89
C PRO A 25 -2.59 40.80 18.12
N ASP A 26 -3.14 40.12 19.15
CA ASP A 26 -2.35 39.67 20.31
C ASP A 26 -1.37 38.57 19.85
N PRO A 27 -0.04 38.78 19.94
CA PRO A 27 0.94 37.77 19.56
C PRO A 27 0.76 36.43 20.29
N ARG A 28 0.22 36.43 21.52
CA ARG A 28 -0.03 35.19 22.27
C ARG A 28 -1.13 34.36 21.64
N GLN A 29 -2.18 34.99 21.11
CA GLN A 29 -3.25 34.28 20.40
C GLN A 29 -2.72 33.58 19.15
N ARG A 30 -1.78 34.22 18.43
CA ARG A 30 -1.09 33.58 17.29
C ARG A 30 -0.30 32.35 17.72
N GLU A 31 0.49 32.44 18.79
CA GLU A 31 1.26 31.30 19.30
C GLU A 31 0.37 30.16 19.82
N ASP A 32 -0.77 30.50 20.43
CA ASP A 32 -1.74 29.49 20.89
C ASP A 32 -2.42 28.76 19.72
N LEU A 33 -2.73 29.46 18.62
CA LEU A 33 -3.25 28.83 17.40
C LEU A 33 -2.22 27.90 16.76
N ILE A 34 -0.95 28.34 16.68
CA ILE A 34 0.14 27.49 16.16
C ILE A 34 0.28 26.22 17.00
N LYS A 35 0.26 26.34 18.34
CA LYS A 35 0.30 25.16 19.22
C LYS A 35 -0.89 24.24 19.04
N GLN A 36 -2.09 24.78 18.85
CA GLN A 36 -3.29 23.97 18.60
C GLN A 36 -3.20 23.18 17.29
N GLU A 37 -2.65 23.78 16.23
CA GLU A 37 -2.35 23.05 14.98
C GLU A 37 -1.34 21.92 15.22
N LEU A 38 -0.21 22.23 15.88
CA LEU A 38 0.86 21.26 16.16
C LEU A 38 0.42 20.09 17.05
N ILE A 39 -0.53 20.29 17.97
CA ILE A 39 -1.04 19.20 18.81
C ILE A 39 -1.99 18.30 18.03
N ARG A 40 -2.67 18.84 17.00
CA ARG A 40 -3.70 18.13 16.24
C ARG A 40 -3.13 17.24 15.15
N GLU A 41 -1.99 17.61 14.56
CA GLU A 41 -1.35 16.86 13.49
C GLU A 41 -0.84 15.47 13.92
N ILE A 42 -0.58 14.60 12.96
CA ILE A 42 0.04 13.30 13.21
C ILE A 42 1.43 13.50 13.82
N GLY A 43 1.63 12.86 14.98
CA GLY A 43 2.84 13.03 15.78
C GLY A 43 2.74 14.15 16.82
N GLY A 44 1.71 15.01 16.77
CA GLY A 44 1.54 16.14 17.70
C GLY A 44 1.45 15.76 19.18
N GLY A 45 0.97 14.54 19.47
CA GLY A 45 0.92 13.97 20.82
C GLY A 45 2.15 13.13 21.21
N VAL A 46 3.12 12.95 20.32
CA VAL A 46 4.30 12.12 20.58
C VAL A 46 5.37 12.94 21.29
N VAL A 47 5.81 12.44 22.45
CA VAL A 47 6.91 13.06 23.22
C VAL A 47 8.23 12.42 22.80
N LEU A 48 9.13 13.24 22.26
CA LEU A 48 10.49 12.84 21.91
C LEU A 48 11.42 12.90 23.13
N ASN A 49 12.24 11.87 23.32
CA ASN A 49 13.31 11.87 24.31
C ASN A 49 14.49 12.75 23.85
N GLU A 50 15.51 12.95 24.70
CA GLU A 50 16.63 13.85 24.39
C GLU A 50 17.43 13.44 23.14
N GLN A 51 17.64 12.14 22.91
CA GLN A 51 18.34 11.65 21.71
C GLN A 51 17.47 11.84 20.46
N GLU A 52 16.16 11.59 20.58
CA GLU A 52 15.21 11.83 19.50
C GLU A 52 15.12 13.30 19.13
N LYS A 53 15.15 14.23 20.10
CA LYS A 53 15.19 15.68 19.82
C LYS A 53 16.46 16.07 19.06
N LEU A 54 17.61 15.48 19.39
CA LEU A 54 18.85 15.72 18.64
C LEU A 54 18.74 15.24 17.20
N LEU A 55 18.15 14.06 16.99
CA LEU A 55 17.93 13.53 15.64
C LEU A 55 16.89 14.35 14.88
N ASP A 56 15.84 14.81 15.56
CA ASP A 56 14.80 15.66 14.99
C ASP A 56 15.39 16.99 14.47
N ALA A 57 16.22 17.65 15.26
CA ALA A 57 16.94 18.85 14.84
C ALA A 57 17.87 18.58 13.63
N LYS A 58 18.57 17.44 13.62
CA LYS A 58 19.39 17.02 12.46
C LYS A 58 18.51 16.78 11.22
N LEU A 59 17.37 16.10 11.39
CA LEU A 59 16.42 15.81 10.33
C LEU A 59 15.85 17.10 9.74
N GLU A 60 15.49 18.07 10.56
CA GLU A 60 15.04 19.40 10.10
C GLU A 60 16.07 20.07 9.20
N GLN A 61 17.36 20.04 9.56
CA GLN A 61 18.44 20.58 8.71
C GLN A 61 18.54 19.85 7.36
N LEU A 62 18.43 18.51 7.36
CA LEU A 62 18.44 17.74 6.12
C LEU A 62 17.23 18.08 5.23
N LYS A 63 16.04 18.27 5.82
CA LYS A 63 14.86 18.70 5.08
C LYS A 63 15.06 20.08 4.47
N LEU A 64 15.56 21.04 5.24
CA LEU A 64 15.83 22.41 4.75
C LEU A 64 16.84 22.38 3.59
N GLN A 65 17.88 21.56 3.69
CA GLN A 65 18.83 21.35 2.60
C GLN A 65 18.13 20.84 1.34
N ASP A 66 17.36 19.76 1.43
CA ASP A 66 16.69 19.16 0.27
C ASP A 66 15.63 20.07 -0.35
N MET A 67 14.87 20.80 0.48
CA MET A 67 13.86 21.75 0.01
C MET A 67 14.45 23.03 -0.59
N SER A 68 15.73 23.33 -0.34
CA SER A 68 16.42 24.47 -0.95
C SER A 68 16.93 24.19 -2.37
N LEU A 69 16.89 22.92 -2.81
CA LEU A 69 17.30 22.53 -4.15
C LEU A 69 16.32 23.07 -5.22
N PRO A 70 16.78 23.37 -6.45
CA PRO A 70 15.93 23.91 -7.50
C PRO A 70 14.79 22.96 -7.92
N GLU A 71 15.07 21.66 -7.90
CA GLU A 71 14.10 20.62 -8.21
C GLU A 71 13.55 20.03 -6.91
N PHE A 72 12.22 19.97 -6.81
CA PHE A 72 11.54 19.41 -5.65
C PHE A 72 10.87 18.07 -6.02
N PRO A 73 11.48 16.92 -5.66
CA PRO A 73 11.06 15.61 -6.17
C PRO A 73 9.56 15.27 -5.97
N PRO A 74 8.91 15.59 -4.84
CA PRO A 74 7.47 15.32 -4.67
C PRO A 74 6.53 16.09 -5.61
N ALA A 75 6.99 17.21 -6.19
CA ALA A 75 6.22 17.94 -7.21
C ALA A 75 6.46 17.42 -8.63
N MET A 76 7.37 16.46 -8.81
CA MET A 76 7.70 15.85 -10.09
C MET A 76 7.07 14.46 -10.17
N HIS A 77 6.77 13.99 -11.39
CA HIS A 77 6.35 12.61 -11.58
C HIS A 77 7.44 11.63 -11.10
N PHE A 78 7.07 10.62 -10.31
CA PHE A 78 7.99 9.71 -9.62
C PHE A 78 9.09 9.13 -10.53
N PHE A 79 8.77 8.73 -11.76
CA PHE A 79 9.75 8.19 -12.72
C PHE A 79 10.93 9.14 -13.00
N ARG A 80 10.70 10.45 -13.03
CA ARG A 80 11.75 11.48 -13.18
C ARG A 80 12.37 11.84 -11.82
N ALA A 81 11.57 11.82 -10.77
CA ALA A 81 11.97 12.20 -9.42
C ALA A 81 12.89 11.15 -8.76
N LYS A 82 12.73 9.86 -9.08
CA LYS A 82 13.36 8.75 -8.36
C LYS A 82 14.88 8.88 -8.23
N PRO A 83 15.67 9.18 -9.29
CA PRO A 83 17.12 9.35 -9.14
C PRO A 83 17.51 10.50 -8.22
N LEU A 84 16.69 11.55 -8.12
CA LEU A 84 16.91 12.67 -7.21
C LEU A 84 16.58 12.26 -5.76
N ILE A 85 15.49 11.51 -5.57
CA ILE A 85 15.11 10.95 -4.27
C ILE A 85 16.23 10.05 -3.73
N GLU A 86 16.80 9.18 -4.56
CA GLU A 86 17.86 8.25 -4.15
C GLU A 86 19.17 8.95 -3.74
N GLN A 87 19.36 10.22 -4.13
CA GLN A 87 20.49 11.06 -3.72
C GLN A 87 20.21 11.87 -2.44
N SER A 88 18.96 11.90 -1.98
CA SER A 88 18.58 12.70 -0.82
C SER A 88 19.17 12.13 0.49
N PRO A 89 19.76 12.98 1.35
CA PRO A 89 20.11 12.61 2.71
C PRO A 89 18.89 12.26 3.57
N VAL A 90 17.74 12.89 3.36
CA VAL A 90 16.47 12.52 4.02
C VAL A 90 16.07 11.10 3.61
N TYR A 91 16.08 10.79 2.31
CA TYR A 91 15.80 9.43 1.83
C TYR A 91 16.78 8.39 2.41
N SER A 92 18.07 8.73 2.46
CA SER A 92 19.10 7.86 3.04
C SER A 92 18.85 7.54 4.52
N LEU A 93 18.32 8.49 5.28
CA LEU A 93 17.89 8.29 6.67
C LEU A 93 16.63 7.43 6.74
N LEU A 94 15.61 7.72 5.93
CA LEU A 94 14.37 6.95 5.86
C LEU A 94 14.59 5.49 5.44
N LYS A 95 15.60 5.23 4.60
CA LYS A 95 16.00 3.88 4.20
C LYS A 95 16.45 3.03 5.40
N LYS A 96 17.15 3.65 6.36
CA LYS A 96 17.63 3.00 7.59
C LYS A 96 16.54 2.87 8.66
N MET A 97 15.57 3.77 8.66
CA MET A 97 14.50 3.83 9.67
C MET A 97 13.70 2.51 9.71
N PRO A 98 13.47 1.92 10.90
CA PRO A 98 12.53 0.80 11.03
C PRO A 98 11.13 1.33 10.78
N LYS A 99 10.47 0.82 9.74
CA LYS A 99 9.20 1.36 9.24
C LYS A 99 7.97 0.59 9.74
N GLY A 100 8.18 -0.40 10.62
CA GLY A 100 7.10 -1.21 11.19
C GLY A 100 6.56 -2.20 10.15
N ALA A 101 5.35 -1.97 9.67
CA ALA A 101 4.64 -2.88 8.77
C ALA A 101 4.28 -2.26 7.42
N ALA A 102 4.27 -3.10 6.37
CA ALA A 102 3.64 -2.78 5.11
C ALA A 102 2.21 -3.33 5.11
N LEU A 103 1.22 -2.44 5.23
CA LEU A 103 -0.18 -2.84 5.43
C LEU A 103 -1.03 -2.79 4.17
N HIS A 104 -0.51 -2.33 3.02
CA HIS A 104 -1.23 -2.27 1.74
C HIS A 104 -0.25 -2.54 0.58
N VAL A 105 -0.21 -3.79 0.16
CA VAL A 105 0.68 -4.30 -0.89
C VAL A 105 -0.06 -5.42 -1.62
N HIS A 106 0.05 -5.52 -2.95
CA HIS A 106 -0.56 -6.60 -3.71
C HIS A 106 0.41 -7.71 -4.11
N ASP A 107 -0.12 -8.92 -4.26
CA ASP A 107 0.58 -10.00 -4.92
C ASP A 107 0.93 -9.62 -6.37
N PHE A 108 1.92 -10.30 -6.95
CA PHE A 108 2.46 -10.00 -8.29
C PHE A 108 3.12 -8.62 -8.50
N ALA A 109 3.16 -7.75 -7.48
CA ALA A 109 3.80 -6.42 -7.58
C ALA A 109 4.77 -6.05 -6.44
N MET A 110 4.97 -6.94 -5.46
CA MET A 110 5.89 -6.72 -4.34
C MET A 110 7.39 -6.95 -4.65
N VAL A 111 7.74 -7.70 -5.70
CA VAL A 111 9.13 -8.05 -6.03
C VAL A 111 9.60 -7.23 -7.23
N GLY A 112 10.76 -6.58 -7.11
CA GLY A 112 11.38 -5.84 -8.21
C GLY A 112 11.46 -6.66 -9.51
N VAL A 113 10.98 -6.07 -10.60
CA VAL A 113 10.82 -6.73 -11.92
C VAL A 113 12.10 -7.32 -12.49
N GLU A 114 13.26 -6.75 -12.10
CA GLU A 114 14.57 -7.24 -12.48
C GLU A 114 14.83 -8.67 -11.99
N TRP A 115 14.29 -9.04 -10.82
CA TRP A 115 14.39 -10.42 -10.33
C TRP A 115 13.52 -11.36 -11.18
N LEU A 116 12.30 -10.96 -11.54
CA LEU A 116 11.45 -11.76 -12.43
C LEU A 116 12.14 -12.01 -13.77
N VAL A 117 12.71 -10.97 -14.38
CA VAL A 117 13.36 -11.09 -15.68
C VAL A 117 14.70 -11.82 -15.54
N LYS A 118 15.65 -11.32 -14.75
CA LYS A 118 17.02 -11.86 -14.71
C LYS A 118 17.18 -13.16 -13.92
N ASN A 119 16.20 -13.55 -13.09
CA ASN A 119 16.20 -14.84 -12.39
C ASN A 119 15.13 -15.78 -12.97
N VAL A 120 13.85 -15.43 -12.86
CA VAL A 120 12.76 -16.38 -13.13
C VAL A 120 12.71 -16.79 -14.59
N THR A 121 12.77 -15.82 -15.52
CA THR A 121 12.70 -16.15 -16.95
C THR A 121 13.94 -16.89 -17.48
N TYR A 122 15.02 -17.00 -16.70
CA TYR A 122 16.21 -17.79 -17.01
C TYR A 122 16.10 -19.25 -16.54
N ARG A 123 15.07 -19.59 -15.77
CA ARG A 123 14.82 -20.96 -15.32
C ARG A 123 14.40 -21.84 -16.51
N GLU A 124 14.63 -23.13 -16.36
CA GLU A 124 14.30 -24.11 -17.41
C GLU A 124 12.79 -24.12 -17.70
N ASN A 125 12.43 -24.56 -18.90
CA ASN A 125 11.04 -24.77 -19.31
C ASN A 125 10.16 -23.51 -19.32
N CYS A 126 10.76 -22.31 -19.30
CA CYS A 126 10.04 -21.05 -19.43
C CYS A 126 9.78 -20.73 -20.90
N TYR A 127 8.52 -20.72 -21.30
CA TYR A 127 8.06 -20.31 -22.63
C TYR A 127 7.54 -18.88 -22.61
N VAL A 128 7.72 -18.20 -23.73
CA VAL A 128 7.11 -16.88 -24.02
C VAL A 128 6.26 -16.96 -25.28
N CYS A 129 5.17 -16.20 -25.30
CA CYS A 129 4.48 -15.86 -26.54
C CYS A 129 4.20 -14.35 -26.56
N PHE A 130 4.11 -13.81 -27.77
CA PHE A 130 3.91 -12.39 -28.04
C PHE A 130 2.48 -12.17 -28.48
N THR A 131 1.80 -11.20 -27.88
CA THR A 131 0.38 -10.96 -28.11
C THR A 131 0.11 -9.89 -29.16
N ASP A 132 -1.10 -9.89 -29.73
CA ASP A 132 -1.51 -8.93 -30.76
C ASP A 132 -1.42 -7.47 -30.29
N ASP A 133 -1.58 -7.23 -28.99
CA ASP A 133 -1.48 -5.91 -28.34
C ASP A 133 -0.04 -5.51 -27.98
N ARG A 134 0.96 -6.18 -28.56
CA ARG A 134 2.41 -5.94 -28.34
C ARG A 134 2.86 -6.18 -26.89
N SER A 135 2.13 -7.03 -26.16
CA SER A 135 2.52 -7.53 -24.85
C SER A 135 3.13 -8.95 -24.97
N VAL A 136 3.40 -9.57 -23.82
CA VAL A 136 3.95 -10.92 -23.72
C VAL A 136 3.18 -11.74 -22.69
N ARG A 137 3.17 -13.06 -22.86
CA ARG A 137 2.70 -14.02 -21.85
C ARG A 137 3.77 -15.05 -21.61
N PHE A 138 3.81 -15.58 -20.40
CA PHE A 138 4.75 -16.60 -19.97
C PHE A 138 4.03 -17.83 -19.46
N VAL A 139 4.65 -19.00 -19.64
CA VAL A 139 4.18 -20.26 -19.04
C VAL A 139 5.38 -21.19 -18.83
N PHE A 140 5.37 -21.93 -17.72
CA PHE A 140 6.32 -23.02 -17.49
C PHE A 140 5.69 -24.35 -17.89
N SER A 141 6.38 -25.16 -18.70
CA SER A 141 5.80 -26.43 -19.17
C SER A 141 6.88 -27.44 -19.55
N ALA A 142 6.73 -28.70 -19.15
CA ALA A 142 7.63 -29.78 -19.58
C ALA A 142 7.51 -30.07 -21.09
N GLU A 143 6.33 -29.82 -21.66
CA GLU A 143 6.02 -30.05 -23.07
C GLU A 143 5.68 -28.74 -23.79
N GLN A 144 5.61 -28.78 -25.12
CA GLN A 144 5.19 -27.63 -25.92
C GLN A 144 3.78 -27.17 -25.49
N PRO A 145 3.60 -25.92 -25.02
CA PRO A 145 2.29 -25.47 -24.57
C PRO A 145 1.27 -25.41 -25.71
N LYS A 146 0.01 -25.66 -25.36
CA LYS A 146 -1.11 -25.58 -26.32
C LYS A 146 -1.22 -24.16 -26.90
N PRO A 147 -1.57 -24.00 -28.18
CA PRO A 147 -1.82 -22.69 -28.77
C PRO A 147 -2.84 -21.89 -27.95
N GLN A 148 -2.59 -20.60 -27.79
CA GLN A 148 -3.46 -19.68 -27.07
C GLN A 148 -3.92 -18.57 -28.04
N SER A 149 -5.21 -18.22 -27.97
CA SER A 149 -5.75 -17.13 -28.78
C SER A 149 -5.01 -15.82 -28.49
N HIS A 150 -4.83 -14.99 -29.53
CA HIS A 150 -4.11 -13.72 -29.46
C HIS A 150 -2.66 -13.84 -28.96
N CYS A 151 -2.06 -15.03 -29.10
CA CYS A 151 -0.64 -15.23 -28.84
C CYS A 151 0.04 -15.91 -30.02
N SER A 152 1.27 -15.50 -30.30
CA SER A 152 2.16 -16.23 -31.21
C SER A 152 2.46 -17.64 -30.68
N THR A 153 3.08 -18.47 -31.51
CA THR A 153 3.51 -19.81 -31.08
C THR A 153 4.46 -19.71 -29.88
N TRP A 154 4.11 -20.43 -28.81
CA TRP A 154 4.94 -20.52 -27.61
C TRP A 154 6.37 -20.94 -27.96
N THR A 155 7.32 -20.13 -27.55
CA THR A 155 8.75 -20.32 -27.84
C THR A 155 9.51 -20.44 -26.53
N LEU A 156 10.35 -21.47 -26.41
CA LEU A 156 11.20 -21.65 -25.24
C LEU A 156 12.23 -20.52 -25.15
N LEU A 157 12.35 -19.87 -23.99
CA LEU A 157 13.19 -18.68 -23.83
C LEU A 157 14.68 -18.95 -23.99
N ARG A 158 15.17 -20.12 -23.56
CA ARG A 158 16.60 -20.48 -23.64
C ARG A 158 17.11 -20.43 -25.10
N PRO A 159 16.53 -21.19 -26.06
CA PRO A 159 16.92 -21.08 -27.47
C PRO A 159 16.63 -19.72 -28.09
N LEU A 160 15.61 -18.99 -27.62
CA LEU A 160 15.30 -17.66 -28.13
C LEU A 160 16.40 -16.65 -27.78
N ARG A 161 16.94 -16.72 -26.56
CA ARG A 161 18.04 -15.87 -26.09
C ARG A 161 19.35 -16.11 -26.85
N GLU A 162 19.59 -17.33 -27.32
CA GLU A 162 20.76 -17.65 -28.15
C GLU A 162 20.68 -17.00 -29.55
N LYS A 163 19.47 -16.71 -30.03
CA LYS A 163 19.22 -16.14 -31.37
C LYS A 163 19.10 -14.62 -31.37
N LEU A 164 18.74 -14.01 -30.24
CA LEU A 164 18.48 -12.59 -30.10
C LEU A 164 19.48 -11.92 -29.17
N ASN A 165 19.54 -10.59 -29.20
CA ASN A 165 20.26 -9.84 -28.17
C ASN A 165 19.54 -10.02 -26.82
N SER A 166 20.15 -10.81 -25.92
CA SER A 166 19.56 -11.15 -24.62
C SER A 166 19.29 -9.91 -23.75
N THR A 167 20.16 -8.90 -23.80
CA THR A 167 19.97 -7.65 -23.04
C THR A 167 18.74 -6.89 -23.52
N GLU A 168 18.57 -6.74 -24.84
CA GLU A 168 17.39 -6.04 -25.36
C GLU A 168 16.10 -6.82 -25.15
N LEU A 169 16.16 -8.16 -25.25
CA LEU A 169 15.03 -9.02 -24.94
C LEU A 169 14.62 -8.88 -23.47
N ASP A 170 15.57 -8.94 -22.54
CA ASP A 170 15.29 -8.76 -21.11
C ASP A 170 14.74 -7.35 -20.82
N ASN A 171 15.32 -6.30 -21.42
CA ASN A 171 14.78 -4.94 -21.29
C ASN A 171 13.34 -4.84 -21.83
N SER A 172 13.00 -5.56 -22.90
CA SER A 172 11.63 -5.60 -23.43
C SER A 172 10.63 -6.24 -22.45
N PHE A 173 11.07 -7.26 -21.69
CA PHE A 173 10.24 -7.89 -20.65
C PHE A 173 10.09 -6.97 -19.43
N ILE A 174 11.15 -6.28 -19.03
CA ILE A 174 11.09 -5.26 -17.96
C ILE A 174 10.07 -4.18 -18.33
N ARG A 175 10.15 -3.63 -19.55
CA ARG A 175 9.18 -2.63 -20.05
C ARG A 175 7.74 -3.13 -20.04
N ASN A 176 7.50 -4.45 -20.15
CA ASN A 176 6.19 -5.09 -20.09
C ASN A 176 5.68 -5.33 -18.65
N LEU A 177 6.59 -5.40 -17.68
CA LEU A 177 6.29 -5.62 -16.26
C LEU A 177 6.19 -4.32 -15.43
N THR A 178 6.52 -3.16 -16.02
CA THR A 178 6.48 -1.85 -15.33
C THR A 178 5.65 -0.81 -16.06
N LEU A 179 5.26 0.24 -15.36
CA LEU A 179 4.72 1.47 -15.94
C LEU A 179 5.78 2.50 -16.32
N PHE A 180 7.07 2.24 -16.05
CA PHE A 180 8.12 3.21 -16.33
C PHE A 180 8.18 3.58 -17.82
N THR A 181 8.28 4.89 -18.06
CA THR A 181 8.52 5.52 -19.36
C THR A 181 9.15 6.89 -19.10
N GLU A 182 9.95 7.39 -20.04
CA GLU A 182 10.65 8.67 -19.91
C GLU A 182 9.67 9.86 -19.91
N ASP A 183 8.57 9.76 -20.68
CA ASP A 183 7.51 10.77 -20.78
C ASP A 183 6.14 10.16 -20.44
N PRO A 184 5.80 10.06 -19.14
CA PRO A 184 4.54 9.46 -18.69
C PRO A 184 3.32 10.33 -19.04
N ASP A 185 3.48 11.64 -19.20
CA ASP A 185 2.38 12.54 -19.52
C ASP A 185 1.88 12.29 -20.96
N THR A 186 2.80 12.07 -21.89
CA THR A 186 2.46 11.68 -23.27
C THR A 186 2.02 10.22 -23.39
N ALA A 187 2.72 9.29 -22.72
CA ALA A 187 2.42 7.86 -22.80
C ALA A 187 1.07 7.52 -22.14
N TYR A 188 0.70 8.23 -21.08
CA TYR A 188 -0.51 8.02 -20.30
C TYR A 188 -1.30 9.33 -20.18
N PRO A 189 -2.05 9.72 -21.23
CA PRO A 189 -2.75 11.00 -21.24
C PRO A 189 -3.93 11.07 -20.25
N ASN A 190 -4.46 9.93 -19.81
CA ASN A 190 -5.58 9.87 -18.86
C ASN A 190 -5.52 8.59 -17.99
N GLN A 191 -6.41 8.52 -17.00
CA GLN A 191 -6.50 7.41 -16.06
C GLN A 191 -6.86 6.08 -16.76
N ASP A 192 -7.71 6.08 -17.81
CA ASP A 192 -8.08 4.86 -18.52
C ASP A 192 -6.87 4.17 -19.17
N ILE A 193 -5.99 4.96 -19.79
CA ILE A 193 -4.83 4.43 -20.51
C ILE A 193 -3.79 3.88 -19.53
N VAL A 194 -3.51 4.57 -18.41
CA VAL A 194 -2.56 4.04 -17.41
C VAL A 194 -3.11 2.78 -16.74
N TRP A 195 -4.40 2.75 -16.38
CA TRP A 195 -5.01 1.58 -15.77
C TRP A 195 -5.01 0.37 -16.71
N LYS A 196 -5.29 0.56 -18.00
CA LYS A 196 -5.17 -0.53 -18.98
C LYS A 196 -3.75 -1.09 -19.03
N ARG A 197 -2.73 -0.22 -19.03
CA ARG A 197 -1.33 -0.63 -19.04
C ARG A 197 -0.94 -1.34 -17.73
N PHE A 198 -1.46 -0.85 -16.61
CA PHE A 198 -1.25 -1.39 -15.27
C PHE A 198 -1.77 -2.82 -15.15
N GLU A 199 -3.04 -3.06 -15.51
CA GLU A 199 -3.63 -4.41 -15.54
C GLU A 199 -2.87 -5.35 -16.50
N GLN A 200 -2.44 -4.83 -17.67
CA GLN A 200 -1.60 -5.60 -18.59
C GLN A 200 -0.31 -6.09 -17.92
N ALA A 201 0.34 -5.29 -17.07
CA ALA A 201 1.57 -5.69 -16.37
C ALA A 201 1.32 -6.87 -15.41
N PHE A 202 0.19 -6.89 -14.69
CA PHE A 202 -0.20 -8.02 -13.84
C PHE A 202 -0.39 -9.31 -14.64
N PHE A 203 -0.99 -9.25 -15.83
CA PHE A 203 -1.13 -10.44 -16.67
C PHE A 203 0.22 -11.01 -17.13
N VAL A 204 1.24 -10.17 -17.30
CA VAL A 204 2.60 -10.63 -17.59
C VAL A 204 3.19 -11.34 -16.38
N ALA A 205 3.13 -10.73 -15.20
CA ALA A 205 3.65 -11.30 -13.95
C ALA A 205 2.93 -12.61 -13.57
N TYR A 206 1.63 -12.69 -13.83
CA TYR A 206 0.78 -13.86 -13.55
C TYR A 206 1.36 -15.15 -14.14
N GLY A 207 1.73 -15.15 -15.42
CA GLY A 207 2.23 -16.34 -16.11
C GLY A 207 3.56 -16.87 -15.54
N LEU A 208 4.39 -15.96 -15.01
CA LEU A 208 5.66 -16.29 -14.37
C LEU A 208 5.46 -16.82 -12.94
N VAL A 209 4.65 -16.12 -12.15
CA VAL A 209 4.58 -16.33 -10.70
C VAL A 209 3.63 -17.47 -10.31
N THR A 210 2.64 -17.80 -11.14
CA THR A 210 1.68 -18.88 -10.82
C THR A 210 2.22 -20.30 -10.99
N TYR A 211 3.43 -20.47 -11.55
CA TYR A 211 4.14 -21.75 -11.49
C TYR A 211 4.59 -22.03 -10.05
N ALA A 212 4.17 -23.16 -9.47
CA ALA A 212 4.23 -23.44 -8.04
C ALA A 212 5.60 -23.21 -7.35
N PRO A 213 6.76 -23.61 -7.92
CA PRO A 213 8.06 -23.27 -7.35
C PRO A 213 8.35 -21.77 -7.37
N ILE A 214 7.96 -21.07 -8.45
CA ILE A 214 8.13 -19.61 -8.55
C ILE A 214 7.23 -18.89 -7.56
N PHE A 215 5.99 -19.35 -7.38
CA PHE A 215 5.08 -18.78 -6.40
C PHE A 215 5.72 -18.70 -5.01
N LYS A 216 6.34 -19.80 -4.56
CA LYS A 216 7.03 -19.86 -3.26
C LYS A 216 8.26 -18.96 -3.22
N ASP A 217 9.06 -18.95 -4.28
CA ASP A 217 10.27 -18.12 -4.37
C ASP A 217 9.96 -16.62 -4.46
N TYR A 218 8.91 -16.25 -5.20
CA TYR A 218 8.42 -14.88 -5.35
C TYR A 218 7.96 -14.33 -4.01
N LEU A 219 7.15 -15.10 -3.26
CA LEU A 219 6.74 -14.70 -1.92
C LEU A 219 7.94 -14.53 -1.00
N TYR A 220 8.88 -15.49 -0.99
CA TYR A 220 10.07 -15.39 -0.15
C TYR A 220 10.94 -14.17 -0.51
N GLU A 221 11.12 -13.89 -1.81
CA GLU A 221 11.87 -12.74 -2.30
C GLU A 221 11.16 -11.42 -1.95
N GLY A 222 9.82 -11.37 -2.02
CA GLY A 222 9.03 -10.21 -1.60
C GLY A 222 9.26 -9.89 -0.12
N LEU A 223 9.14 -10.91 0.75
CA LEU A 223 9.47 -10.78 2.18
C LEU A 223 10.91 -10.28 2.38
N ARG A 224 11.87 -10.80 1.60
CA ARG A 224 13.28 -10.39 1.67
C ARG A 224 13.45 -8.92 1.29
N GLN A 225 12.87 -8.47 0.19
CA GLN A 225 13.04 -7.09 -0.29
C GLN A 225 12.44 -6.06 0.69
N PHE A 226 11.27 -6.35 1.26
CA PHE A 226 10.68 -5.52 2.32
C PHE A 226 11.49 -5.57 3.61
N TYR A 227 11.99 -6.74 4.02
CA TYR A 227 12.86 -6.86 5.18
C TYR A 227 14.16 -6.06 5.03
N MET A 228 14.77 -6.07 3.83
CA MET A 228 15.95 -5.23 3.52
C MET A 228 15.64 -3.74 3.55
N ASP A 229 14.36 -3.36 3.49
CA ASP A 229 13.89 -1.99 3.71
C ASP A 229 13.48 -1.73 5.18
N ASN A 230 13.90 -2.60 6.11
CA ASN A 230 13.63 -2.52 7.54
C ASN A 230 12.13 -2.55 7.89
N ILE A 231 11.38 -3.39 7.16
CA ILE A 231 9.99 -3.76 7.46
C ILE A 231 9.98 -5.09 8.23
N MET A 232 9.23 -5.14 9.32
CA MET A 232 9.15 -6.31 10.20
C MET A 232 7.85 -7.10 10.09
N TYR A 233 6.84 -6.60 9.36
CA TYR A 233 5.55 -7.29 9.19
C TYR A 233 4.86 -6.87 7.89
N MET A 234 4.06 -7.75 7.28
CA MET A 234 3.36 -7.46 6.02
C MET A 234 1.91 -7.99 6.00
N GLU A 235 1.01 -7.26 5.34
CA GLU A 235 -0.31 -7.75 4.95
C GLU A 235 -0.50 -7.58 3.45
N VAL A 236 -0.61 -8.71 2.75
CA VAL A 236 -0.60 -8.77 1.29
C VAL A 236 -2.00 -9.04 0.78
N ARG A 237 -2.52 -8.17 -0.06
CA ARG A 237 -3.71 -8.41 -0.89
C ARG A 237 -3.34 -9.46 -1.92
N ALA A 238 -4.03 -10.59 -1.92
CA ALA A 238 -3.73 -11.67 -2.84
C ALA A 238 -4.97 -12.19 -3.55
N LEU A 239 -4.89 -12.24 -4.89
CA LEU A 239 -5.90 -12.86 -5.75
C LEU A 239 -5.98 -14.38 -5.52
N LEU A 240 -4.87 -14.98 -5.03
CA LEU A 240 -4.72 -16.43 -4.85
C LEU A 240 -5.18 -17.25 -6.07
N PRO A 241 -4.68 -16.94 -7.28
CA PRO A 241 -5.10 -17.68 -8.45
C PRO A 241 -4.66 -19.15 -8.35
N PRO A 242 -5.30 -20.06 -9.10
CA PRO A 242 -4.87 -21.45 -9.18
C PRO A 242 -3.42 -21.52 -9.68
N THR A 243 -2.50 -21.91 -8.79
CA THR A 243 -1.12 -22.20 -9.18
C THR A 243 -1.07 -23.52 -9.93
N TYR A 244 0.01 -23.77 -10.65
CA TYR A 244 0.15 -24.98 -11.44
C TYR A 244 1.55 -25.59 -11.34
N GLU A 245 1.62 -26.88 -11.61
CA GLU A 245 2.85 -27.68 -11.67
C GLU A 245 3.35 -27.80 -13.11
N LEU A 246 4.58 -28.27 -13.30
CA LEU A 246 5.22 -28.31 -14.62
C LEU A 246 4.48 -29.20 -15.65
N ASP A 247 3.70 -30.18 -15.16
CA ASP A 247 2.84 -31.07 -15.95
C ASP A 247 1.45 -30.47 -16.28
N GLY A 248 1.19 -29.24 -15.83
CA GLY A 248 -0.08 -28.53 -16.03
C GLY A 248 -1.16 -28.83 -14.98
N ARG A 249 -0.90 -29.69 -14.00
CA ARG A 249 -1.83 -29.93 -12.88
C ARG A 249 -2.02 -28.64 -12.07
N ARG A 250 -3.28 -28.29 -11.80
CA ARG A 250 -3.64 -27.10 -11.02
C ARG A 250 -3.78 -27.43 -9.55
N ASN A 251 -3.34 -26.50 -8.72
CA ASN A 251 -3.45 -26.54 -7.27
C ASN A 251 -4.63 -25.68 -6.80
N SER A 252 -5.21 -26.03 -5.65
CA SER A 252 -6.33 -25.28 -5.04
C SER A 252 -5.85 -24.04 -4.28
N LYS A 253 -6.78 -23.15 -3.88
CA LYS A 253 -6.45 -22.02 -3.01
C LYS A 253 -5.91 -22.45 -1.65
N ASP A 254 -6.41 -23.54 -1.08
CA ASP A 254 -5.84 -24.14 0.14
C ASP A 254 -4.37 -24.53 -0.03
N TRP A 255 -3.96 -24.97 -1.21
CA TRP A 255 -2.55 -25.22 -1.49
C TRP A 255 -1.76 -23.92 -1.45
N SER A 256 -2.26 -22.85 -2.07
CA SER A 256 -1.60 -21.53 -2.08
C SER A 256 -1.47 -20.98 -0.66
N MET A 257 -2.52 -21.08 0.17
CA MET A 257 -2.47 -20.67 1.58
C MET A 257 -1.47 -21.49 2.41
N ARG A 258 -1.40 -22.81 2.19
CA ARG A 258 -0.35 -23.65 2.83
C ARG A 258 1.05 -23.25 2.38
N ALA A 259 1.24 -22.95 1.09
CA ALA A 259 2.52 -22.49 0.57
C ALA A 259 2.92 -21.12 1.16
N CYS A 260 1.98 -20.18 1.27
CA CYS A 260 2.20 -18.91 1.96
C CYS A 260 2.66 -19.12 3.41
N ARG A 261 1.96 -19.97 4.16
CA ARG A 261 2.30 -20.30 5.55
C ARG A 261 3.67 -20.95 5.69
N GLU A 262 4.00 -21.88 4.81
CA GLU A 262 5.31 -22.54 4.77
C GLU A 262 6.43 -21.52 4.52
N VAL A 263 6.28 -20.65 3.53
CA VAL A 263 7.27 -19.64 3.16
C VAL A 263 7.46 -18.62 4.28
N VAL A 264 6.38 -18.10 4.87
CA VAL A 264 6.45 -17.15 6.00
C VAL A 264 7.14 -17.82 7.20
N LYS A 265 6.79 -19.06 7.53
CA LYS A 265 7.45 -19.81 8.62
C LYS A 265 8.95 -20.01 8.35
N ARG A 266 9.32 -20.38 7.13
CA ARG A 266 10.72 -20.53 6.70
C ARG A 266 11.47 -19.20 6.84
N PHE A 267 10.88 -18.10 6.37
CA PHE A 267 11.47 -16.77 6.44
C PHE A 267 11.70 -16.33 7.89
N LYS A 268 10.71 -16.47 8.76
CA LYS A 268 10.84 -16.17 10.21
C LYS A 268 11.92 -16.99 10.92
N THR A 269 12.15 -18.22 10.47
CA THR A 269 13.22 -19.07 11.04
C THR A 269 14.60 -18.50 10.70
N GLN A 270 14.76 -17.90 9.52
CA GLN A 270 16.01 -17.29 9.08
C GLN A 270 16.18 -15.84 9.57
N TYR A 271 15.08 -15.12 9.73
CA TYR A 271 15.04 -13.73 10.21
C TYR A 271 14.11 -13.65 11.45
N PRO A 272 14.60 -14.00 12.64
CA PRO A 272 13.76 -14.09 13.85
C PRO A 272 13.14 -12.77 14.31
N ASP A 273 13.68 -11.64 13.84
CA ASP A 273 13.17 -10.29 14.10
C ASP A 273 12.12 -9.82 13.07
N PHE A 274 11.75 -10.69 12.12
CA PHE A 274 10.59 -10.53 11.25
C PHE A 274 9.37 -11.22 11.88
N LEU A 275 8.31 -10.46 12.09
CA LEU A 275 7.09 -10.90 12.78
C LEU A 275 6.25 -11.86 11.94
N GLY A 276 6.27 -11.68 10.61
CA GLY A 276 5.55 -12.53 9.66
C GLY A 276 4.80 -11.74 8.60
N ALA A 277 3.95 -12.45 7.86
CA ALA A 277 3.04 -11.84 6.91
C ALA A 277 1.68 -12.55 6.95
N ARG A 278 0.62 -11.81 6.64
CA ARG A 278 -0.75 -12.33 6.50
C ARG A 278 -1.33 -11.96 5.13
N ILE A 279 -2.36 -12.69 4.72
CA ILE A 279 -3.00 -12.61 3.42
C ILE A 279 -4.40 -12.03 3.56
N ILE A 280 -4.70 -11.00 2.78
CA ILE A 280 -6.05 -10.48 2.56
C ILE A 280 -6.49 -11.04 1.21
N PHE A 281 -7.46 -11.96 1.19
CA PHE A 281 -7.93 -12.54 -0.06
C PHE A 281 -8.70 -11.49 -0.85
N THR A 282 -8.39 -11.37 -2.14
CA THR A 282 -9.00 -10.36 -3.00
C THR A 282 -9.68 -10.94 -4.22
N VAL A 283 -10.63 -10.18 -4.74
CA VAL A 283 -11.22 -10.43 -6.06
C VAL A 283 -11.42 -9.13 -6.81
N HIS A 284 -11.32 -9.21 -8.13
CA HIS A 284 -11.54 -8.05 -8.99
C HIS A 284 -13.00 -7.57 -8.91
N ARG A 285 -13.21 -6.28 -8.71
CA ARG A 285 -14.54 -5.66 -8.54
C ARG A 285 -15.40 -5.57 -9.81
N GLY A 286 -14.90 -6.12 -10.92
CA GLY A 286 -15.64 -6.27 -12.17
C GLY A 286 -16.60 -7.47 -12.21
N ILE A 287 -16.53 -8.37 -11.23
CA ILE A 287 -17.40 -9.55 -11.15
C ILE A 287 -18.87 -9.19 -10.88
N ASN A 288 -19.78 -10.13 -11.11
CA ASN A 288 -21.21 -9.95 -10.78
C ASN A 288 -21.53 -10.35 -9.32
N GLU A 289 -22.73 -10.01 -8.83
CA GLU A 289 -23.17 -10.29 -7.45
C GLU A 289 -23.12 -11.80 -7.11
N THR A 290 -23.45 -12.68 -8.06
CA THR A 290 -23.43 -14.14 -7.84
C THR A 290 -22.01 -14.68 -7.67
N GLU A 291 -21.06 -14.17 -8.44
CA GLU A 291 -19.64 -14.49 -8.28
C GLU A 291 -19.08 -13.93 -6.97
N ALA A 292 -19.51 -12.72 -6.56
CA ALA A 292 -19.11 -12.12 -5.30
C ALA A 292 -19.57 -12.96 -4.09
N ILE A 293 -20.83 -13.43 -4.08
CA ILE A 293 -21.35 -14.33 -3.03
C ILE A 293 -20.46 -15.57 -2.89
N LYS A 294 -20.20 -16.27 -4.00
CA LYS A 294 -19.34 -17.47 -4.01
C LYS A 294 -17.93 -17.18 -3.49
N THR A 295 -17.40 -16.02 -3.83
CA THR A 295 -16.05 -15.62 -3.43
C THR A 295 -15.97 -15.30 -1.94
N VAL A 296 -16.99 -14.64 -1.38
CA VAL A 296 -17.07 -14.39 0.07
C VAL A 296 -17.28 -15.70 0.85
N GLU A 297 -18.07 -16.64 0.34
CA GLU A 297 -18.18 -18.00 0.92
C GLU A 297 -16.83 -18.73 0.94
N GLU A 298 -16.04 -18.59 -0.13
CA GLU A 298 -14.68 -19.11 -0.18
C GLU A 298 -13.77 -18.39 0.83
N ALA A 299 -13.87 -17.06 0.97
CA ALA A 299 -13.14 -16.28 1.96
C ALA A 299 -13.44 -16.74 3.39
N LEU A 300 -14.71 -17.00 3.71
CA LEU A 300 -15.14 -17.55 5.00
C LEU A 300 -14.53 -18.95 5.24
N THR A 301 -14.46 -19.78 4.20
CA THR A 301 -13.83 -21.10 4.28
C THR A 301 -12.32 -20.98 4.55
N LEU A 302 -11.63 -20.09 3.83
CA LEU A 302 -10.20 -19.84 4.03
C LEU A 302 -9.92 -19.26 5.43
N GLN A 303 -10.77 -18.36 5.93
CA GLN A 303 -10.66 -17.81 7.28
C GLN A 303 -10.76 -18.90 8.35
N ARG A 304 -11.66 -19.88 8.18
CA ARG A 304 -11.80 -21.03 9.11
C ARG A 304 -10.60 -21.98 9.01
N ASN A 305 -10.10 -22.25 7.80
CA ASN A 305 -9.03 -23.23 7.57
C ASN A 305 -7.64 -22.70 7.90
N PHE A 306 -7.43 -21.38 7.79
CA PHE A 306 -6.12 -20.73 7.89
C PHE A 306 -6.14 -19.45 8.75
N PRO A 307 -6.72 -19.46 9.97
CA PRO A 307 -6.92 -18.25 10.77
C PRO A 307 -5.60 -17.57 11.20
N ASP A 308 -4.47 -18.30 11.16
CA ASP A 308 -3.14 -17.81 11.50
C ASP A 308 -2.51 -16.93 10.42
N ILE A 309 -2.90 -17.13 9.15
CA ILE A 309 -2.33 -16.38 8.00
C ILE A 309 -3.39 -15.59 7.24
N MET A 310 -4.65 -16.01 7.23
CA MET A 310 -5.75 -15.26 6.63
C MET A 310 -6.09 -14.05 7.52
N ALA A 311 -5.96 -12.83 7.00
CA ALA A 311 -6.32 -11.59 7.68
C ALA A 311 -7.77 -11.20 7.40
N GLY A 312 -8.26 -11.37 6.17
CA GLY A 312 -9.61 -10.98 5.78
C GLY A 312 -9.79 -10.86 4.27
N PHE A 313 -10.74 -10.02 3.84
CA PHE A 313 -11.17 -9.93 2.45
C PHE A 313 -11.21 -8.49 1.91
N ASP A 314 -11.02 -8.33 0.59
CA ASP A 314 -11.02 -7.03 -0.10
C ASP A 314 -11.46 -7.16 -1.57
N PHE A 315 -11.95 -6.06 -2.15
CA PHE A 315 -12.24 -5.93 -3.58
C PHE A 315 -11.19 -5.02 -4.22
N VAL A 316 -10.57 -5.48 -5.31
CA VAL A 316 -9.48 -4.76 -6.00
C VAL A 316 -9.83 -4.45 -7.46
N GLY A 317 -8.95 -3.74 -8.14
CA GLY A 317 -9.13 -3.30 -9.53
C GLY A 317 -9.71 -1.89 -9.60
N ARG A 318 -9.81 -1.37 -10.83
CA ARG A 318 -10.15 0.04 -11.04
C ARG A 318 -11.51 0.41 -10.47
N GLU A 319 -11.49 1.28 -9.47
CA GLU A 319 -12.68 1.72 -8.74
C GLU A 319 -13.67 2.50 -9.60
N ASP A 320 -13.20 3.49 -10.37
CA ASP A 320 -14.04 4.36 -11.22
C ASP A 320 -14.92 3.64 -12.25
N SER A 321 -14.43 2.52 -12.80
CA SER A 321 -15.15 1.72 -13.80
C SER A 321 -15.68 0.39 -13.23
N GLY A 322 -15.44 0.16 -11.95
CA GLY A 322 -15.82 -1.04 -11.23
C GLY A 322 -17.23 -0.96 -10.66
N ARG A 323 -17.63 -1.98 -9.91
CA ARG A 323 -18.89 -1.94 -9.16
C ARG A 323 -18.66 -1.38 -7.75
N PRO A 324 -19.54 -0.52 -7.21
CA PRO A 324 -19.43 0.00 -5.84
C PRO A 324 -19.70 -1.09 -4.80
N LEU A 325 -19.26 -0.88 -3.55
CA LEU A 325 -19.45 -1.84 -2.45
C LEU A 325 -20.93 -2.13 -2.19
N TRP A 326 -21.81 -1.12 -2.26
CA TRP A 326 -23.25 -1.30 -2.11
C TRP A 326 -23.88 -2.29 -3.11
N TYR A 327 -23.30 -2.41 -4.31
CA TYR A 327 -23.73 -3.42 -5.28
C TYR A 327 -23.54 -4.84 -4.74
N PHE A 328 -22.50 -5.07 -3.93
CA PHE A 328 -22.14 -6.36 -3.34
C PHE A 328 -22.74 -6.61 -1.96
N ARG A 329 -23.66 -5.77 -1.46
CA ARG A 329 -24.19 -5.85 -0.08
C ARG A 329 -24.62 -7.25 0.36
N LYS A 330 -25.29 -8.02 -0.51
CA LYS A 330 -25.71 -9.40 -0.18
C LYS A 330 -24.52 -10.33 0.07
N ALA A 331 -23.44 -10.17 -0.68
CA ALA A 331 -22.21 -10.94 -0.45
C ALA A 331 -21.52 -10.48 0.84
N LEU A 332 -21.53 -9.17 1.12
CA LEU A 332 -20.87 -8.56 2.28
C LEU A 332 -21.62 -8.81 3.59
N GLU A 333 -22.92 -9.10 3.56
CA GLU A 333 -23.75 -9.46 4.71
C GLU A 333 -23.59 -10.93 5.16
N LEU A 334 -23.08 -11.81 4.27
CA LEU A 334 -22.91 -13.26 4.55
C LEU A 334 -22.14 -13.60 5.84
N PRO A 335 -21.04 -12.91 6.21
CA PRO A 335 -20.33 -13.20 7.45
C PRO A 335 -21.21 -13.06 8.70
N GLU A 336 -22.06 -12.02 8.72
CA GLU A 336 -23.01 -11.78 9.81
C GLU A 336 -24.14 -12.81 9.79
N GLU A 337 -24.74 -13.07 8.63
CA GLU A 337 -25.80 -14.08 8.46
C GLU A 337 -25.34 -15.49 8.88
N GLN A 338 -24.09 -15.84 8.60
CA GLN A 338 -23.50 -17.14 8.96
C GLN A 338 -22.83 -17.16 10.35
N GLY A 339 -22.85 -16.04 11.10
CA GLY A 339 -22.22 -15.93 12.41
C GLY A 339 -20.71 -16.21 12.41
N THR A 340 -20.02 -15.97 11.28
CA THR A 340 -18.58 -16.22 11.12
C THR A 340 -17.88 -14.89 10.80
N PRO A 341 -17.10 -14.32 11.72
CA PRO A 341 -16.41 -13.06 11.47
C PRO A 341 -15.45 -13.13 10.28
N LEU A 342 -15.58 -12.19 9.36
CA LEU A 342 -14.64 -11.95 8.25
C LEU A 342 -14.25 -10.47 8.27
N PRO A 343 -13.01 -10.14 8.67
CA PRO A 343 -12.54 -8.77 8.59
C PRO A 343 -12.47 -8.29 7.14
N PHE A 344 -12.87 -7.05 6.90
CA PHE A 344 -12.74 -6.40 5.59
C PHE A 344 -11.65 -5.34 5.58
N PHE A 345 -11.05 -5.12 4.42
CA PHE A 345 -9.95 -4.17 4.20
C PHE A 345 -10.12 -3.38 2.89
N PHE A 346 -11.35 -2.90 2.65
CA PHE A 346 -11.78 -2.41 1.34
C PHE A 346 -10.90 -1.28 0.77
N HIS A 347 -10.50 -1.42 -0.49
CA HIS A 347 -10.22 -0.26 -1.33
C HIS A 347 -11.48 0.58 -1.45
N ALA A 348 -11.38 1.87 -1.11
CA ALA A 348 -12.51 2.78 -1.20
C ALA A 348 -12.09 4.24 -1.36
N GLY A 349 -12.75 4.91 -2.30
CA GLY A 349 -12.56 6.33 -2.58
C GLY A 349 -11.21 6.65 -3.21
N GLU A 350 -10.61 5.72 -3.94
CA GLU A 350 -9.47 5.95 -4.84
C GLU A 350 -9.97 6.58 -6.14
N THR A 351 -10.44 7.83 -6.05
CA THR A 351 -11.05 8.53 -7.19
C THR A 351 -10.86 10.04 -7.11
N ASN A 352 -10.85 10.66 -8.28
CA ASN A 352 -10.97 12.12 -8.43
C ASN A 352 -12.43 12.59 -8.52
N SER A 353 -13.39 11.68 -8.68
CA SER A 353 -14.82 12.00 -8.71
C SER A 353 -15.32 12.46 -7.34
N GLU A 354 -16.38 13.27 -7.33
CA GLU A 354 -16.99 13.79 -6.11
C GLU A 354 -18.51 13.72 -6.21
N GLY A 355 -19.16 13.26 -5.15
CA GLY A 355 -20.63 13.16 -5.09
C GLY A 355 -21.18 12.02 -5.95
N THR A 356 -20.35 11.03 -6.26
CA THR A 356 -20.69 9.83 -7.05
C THR A 356 -20.85 8.62 -6.13
N ASP A 357 -21.32 7.50 -6.70
CA ASP A 357 -21.32 6.20 -6.02
C ASP A 357 -19.90 5.67 -5.74
N VAL A 358 -18.91 6.12 -6.51
CA VAL A 358 -17.52 5.68 -6.37
C VAL A 358 -16.88 6.21 -5.08
N ASP A 359 -16.92 7.52 -4.82
CA ASP A 359 -16.38 8.10 -3.59
C ASP A 359 -17.24 7.78 -2.35
N GLN A 360 -18.52 7.43 -2.55
CA GLN A 360 -19.38 6.89 -1.49
C GLN A 360 -18.96 5.51 -0.99
N ASN A 361 -18.09 4.77 -1.70
CA ASN A 361 -17.53 3.51 -1.18
C ASN A 361 -16.82 3.70 0.17
N ILE A 362 -16.29 4.89 0.48
CA ILE A 362 -15.69 5.16 1.80
C ILE A 362 -16.75 5.03 2.91
N MET A 363 -17.97 5.51 2.65
CA MET A 363 -19.09 5.40 3.58
C MET A 363 -19.53 3.95 3.72
N ASP A 364 -19.73 3.25 2.59
CA ASP A 364 -20.14 1.83 2.60
C ASP A 364 -19.11 0.95 3.31
N ALA A 365 -17.82 1.20 3.11
CA ALA A 365 -16.75 0.47 3.78
C ALA A 365 -16.87 0.58 5.32
N LEU A 366 -17.20 1.77 5.85
CA LEU A 366 -17.46 1.93 7.28
C LEU A 366 -18.75 1.24 7.74
N LEU A 367 -19.82 1.28 6.93
CA LEU A 367 -21.09 0.60 7.24
C LEU A 367 -20.92 -0.92 7.31
N PHE A 368 -20.05 -1.49 6.47
CA PHE A 368 -19.65 -2.90 6.53
C PHE A 368 -18.52 -3.19 7.53
N ASN A 369 -18.26 -2.27 8.49
CA ASN A 369 -17.29 -2.44 9.56
C ASN A 369 -15.86 -2.80 9.07
N THR A 370 -15.40 -2.17 7.99
CA THR A 370 -14.03 -2.37 7.50
C THR A 370 -13.01 -2.07 8.60
N SER A 371 -11.95 -2.88 8.66
CA SER A 371 -10.86 -2.70 9.62
C SER A 371 -9.93 -1.55 9.20
N ARG A 372 -9.74 -1.36 7.89
CA ARG A 372 -8.96 -0.28 7.27
C ARG A 372 -9.57 0.10 5.92
N ILE A 373 -9.26 1.30 5.44
CA ILE A 373 -9.68 1.79 4.12
C ILE A 373 -8.44 1.93 3.22
N GLY A 374 -8.40 1.16 2.13
CA GLY A 374 -7.39 1.31 1.09
C GLY A 374 -7.52 2.65 0.38
N HIS A 375 -6.43 3.40 0.31
CA HIS A 375 -6.32 4.78 -0.19
C HIS A 375 -7.13 5.81 0.61
N GLY A 376 -8.47 5.78 0.54
CA GLY A 376 -9.32 6.82 1.10
C GLY A 376 -9.03 8.21 0.51
N PHE A 377 -8.63 8.28 -0.77
CA PHE A 377 -8.17 9.52 -1.41
C PHE A 377 -9.23 10.63 -1.36
N ALA A 378 -10.51 10.27 -1.55
CA ALA A 378 -11.64 11.20 -1.49
C ALA A 378 -12.12 11.54 -0.05
N MET A 379 -11.50 11.00 1.02
CA MET A 379 -11.98 11.13 2.41
C MET A 379 -12.18 12.58 2.87
N THR A 380 -11.35 13.51 2.41
CA THR A 380 -11.44 14.93 2.81
C THR A 380 -12.71 15.62 2.31
N ARG A 381 -13.37 15.07 1.29
CA ARG A 381 -14.63 15.58 0.72
C ARG A 381 -15.86 15.09 1.48
N HIS A 382 -15.68 14.16 2.43
CA HIS A 382 -16.75 13.55 3.21
C HIS A 382 -16.59 13.84 4.71
N PRO A 383 -16.90 15.07 5.19
CA PRO A 383 -16.62 15.48 6.57
C PRO A 383 -17.26 14.55 7.63
N VAL A 384 -18.50 14.10 7.40
CA VAL A 384 -19.21 13.18 8.31
C VAL A 384 -18.52 11.81 8.35
N VAL A 385 -18.14 11.27 7.19
CA VAL A 385 -17.48 9.96 7.05
C VAL A 385 -16.08 10.00 7.66
N LYS A 386 -15.31 11.07 7.41
CA LYS A 386 -14.00 11.32 8.01
C LYS A 386 -14.06 11.33 9.54
N GLU A 387 -15.03 12.05 10.12
CA GLU A 387 -15.24 12.05 11.57
C GLU A 387 -15.62 10.69 12.12
N LEU A 388 -16.47 9.95 11.41
CA LEU A 388 -16.88 8.60 11.78
C LEU A 388 -15.68 7.64 11.78
N ALA A 389 -14.89 7.63 10.70
CA ALA A 389 -13.66 6.83 10.61
C ALA A 389 -12.70 7.13 11.77
N ARG A 390 -12.53 8.41 12.14
CA ARG A 390 -11.70 8.81 13.29
C ARG A 390 -12.24 8.27 14.61
N LYS A 391 -13.56 8.36 14.84
CA LYS A 391 -14.21 7.82 16.06
C LYS A 391 -14.08 6.30 16.15
N MET A 392 -14.23 5.61 15.01
CA MET A 392 -14.08 4.16 14.89
C MET A 392 -12.62 3.69 14.93
N LYS A 393 -11.66 4.63 14.83
CA LYS A 393 -10.22 4.36 14.68
C LYS A 393 -9.90 3.50 13.45
N VAL A 394 -10.65 3.68 12.37
CA VAL A 394 -10.41 3.03 11.07
C VAL A 394 -9.44 3.91 10.28
N PRO A 395 -8.21 3.45 10.00
CA PRO A 395 -7.25 4.24 9.27
C PRO A 395 -7.44 4.16 7.76
N VAL A 396 -6.96 5.19 7.07
CA VAL A 396 -6.68 5.13 5.63
C VAL A 396 -5.26 4.61 5.38
N GLU A 397 -5.10 3.78 4.36
CA GLU A 397 -3.80 3.28 3.89
C GLU A 397 -3.35 4.12 2.69
N VAL A 398 -2.46 5.07 2.92
CA VAL A 398 -2.05 6.05 1.90
C VAL A 398 -0.87 5.52 1.10
N CYS A 399 -1.01 5.52 -0.23
CA CYS A 399 -0.03 5.00 -1.20
C CYS A 399 0.37 6.10 -2.19
N PRO A 400 1.24 7.06 -1.80
CA PRO A 400 1.49 8.29 -2.56
C PRO A 400 1.96 8.06 -3.99
N ILE A 401 2.90 7.13 -4.19
CA ILE A 401 3.46 6.89 -5.52
C ILE A 401 2.40 6.30 -6.45
N SER A 402 1.60 5.36 -5.94
CA SER A 402 0.45 4.80 -6.67
C SER A 402 -0.50 5.90 -7.11
N ASN A 403 -0.93 6.76 -6.19
CA ASN A 403 -1.87 7.83 -6.50
C ASN A 403 -1.31 8.83 -7.55
N GLN A 404 0.01 9.09 -7.54
CA GLN A 404 0.63 9.94 -8.56
C GLN A 404 0.72 9.24 -9.92
N VAL A 405 1.26 8.02 -9.95
CA VAL A 405 1.50 7.26 -11.20
C VAL A 405 0.18 6.93 -11.89
N LEU A 406 -0.86 6.61 -11.12
CA LEU A 406 -2.22 6.36 -11.62
C LEU A 406 -3.01 7.65 -11.88
N LYS A 407 -2.35 8.82 -11.83
CA LYS A 407 -2.86 10.13 -12.23
C LYS A 407 -4.04 10.66 -11.39
N LEU A 408 -4.11 10.31 -10.12
CA LEU A 408 -5.05 10.95 -9.18
C LEU A 408 -4.58 12.36 -8.80
N VAL A 409 -3.27 12.56 -8.65
CA VAL A 409 -2.66 13.86 -8.37
C VAL A 409 -1.31 13.99 -9.06
N SER A 410 -1.00 15.13 -9.66
CA SER A 410 0.28 15.34 -10.35
C SER A 410 1.40 15.74 -9.39
N ASP A 411 1.12 16.69 -8.50
CA ASP A 411 2.03 17.24 -7.51
C ASP A 411 1.62 16.78 -6.12
N LEU A 412 2.45 15.98 -5.45
CA LEU A 412 2.12 15.36 -4.17
C LEU A 412 1.98 16.36 -3.02
N ARG A 413 2.37 17.63 -3.20
CA ARG A 413 2.02 18.71 -2.24
C ARG A 413 0.51 18.96 -2.19
N ASN A 414 -0.21 18.66 -3.26
CA ASN A 414 -1.68 18.78 -3.35
C ASN A 414 -2.40 17.49 -2.97
N HIS A 415 -1.70 16.47 -2.49
CA HIS A 415 -2.32 15.21 -2.11
C HIS A 415 -3.29 15.42 -0.93
N PRO A 416 -4.54 14.90 -0.98
CA PRO A 416 -5.56 15.15 0.06
C PRO A 416 -5.16 14.63 1.44
N ALA A 417 -4.22 13.69 1.52
CA ALA A 417 -3.64 13.24 2.79
C ALA A 417 -2.94 14.36 3.58
N ALA A 418 -2.55 15.49 2.97
CA ALA A 418 -2.02 16.66 3.69
C ALA A 418 -2.98 17.09 4.81
N ALA A 419 -4.25 17.34 4.46
CA ALA A 419 -5.27 17.74 5.42
C ALA A 419 -5.58 16.62 6.44
N LEU A 420 -5.53 15.36 6.01
CA LEU A 420 -5.73 14.22 6.91
C LEU A 420 -4.60 14.14 7.96
N MET A 421 -3.35 14.41 7.56
CA MET A 421 -2.20 14.46 8.47
C MET A 421 -2.32 15.62 9.46
N GLU A 422 -2.67 16.82 8.99
CA GLU A 422 -2.86 18.01 9.84
C GLU A 422 -4.01 17.83 10.84
N GLU A 423 -5.02 17.03 10.50
CA GLU A 423 -6.16 16.75 11.38
C GLU A 423 -5.95 15.56 12.33
N GLY A 424 -4.81 14.88 12.27
CA GLY A 424 -4.53 13.70 13.09
C GLY A 424 -5.41 12.51 12.73
N GLN A 425 -5.84 12.40 11.48
CA GLN A 425 -6.64 11.26 11.02
C GLN A 425 -5.83 9.96 11.15
N PRO A 426 -6.40 8.88 11.70
CA PRO A 426 -5.79 7.56 11.64
C PRO A 426 -5.33 7.21 10.23
N MET A 427 -4.04 6.95 10.05
CA MET A 427 -3.49 6.54 8.76
C MET A 427 -2.20 5.74 8.90
N VAL A 428 -1.89 5.01 7.84
CA VAL A 428 -0.62 4.31 7.63
C VAL A 428 -0.11 4.62 6.23
N ILE A 429 1.21 4.59 6.03
CA ILE A 429 1.84 4.74 4.71
C ILE A 429 2.19 3.34 4.19
N SER A 430 1.90 3.07 2.92
CA SER A 430 2.30 1.84 2.24
C SER A 430 2.68 2.12 0.78
N SER A 431 3.13 1.08 0.07
CA SER A 431 3.71 1.21 -1.28
C SER A 431 2.85 0.66 -2.41
N ASP A 432 1.76 -0.05 -2.09
CA ASP A 432 0.84 -0.64 -3.06
C ASP A 432 1.55 -1.64 -3.99
N ASP A 433 1.91 -1.20 -5.20
CA ASP A 433 2.54 -2.00 -6.26
C ASP A 433 3.95 -1.49 -6.60
N PRO A 434 4.90 -1.47 -5.65
CA PRO A 434 6.17 -0.77 -5.81
C PRO A 434 6.95 -1.23 -7.04
N ALA A 435 6.92 -2.52 -7.38
CA ALA A 435 7.66 -3.04 -8.53
C ALA A 435 7.19 -2.45 -9.86
N LEU A 436 5.89 -2.21 -10.02
CA LEU A 436 5.32 -1.66 -11.26
C LEU A 436 5.70 -0.19 -11.42
N PHE A 437 5.92 0.53 -10.32
CA PHE A 437 6.32 1.94 -10.31
C PHE A 437 7.85 2.13 -10.34
N GLY A 438 8.62 1.04 -10.27
CA GLY A 438 10.08 1.08 -10.18
C GLY A 438 10.62 1.37 -8.79
N ALA A 439 9.80 1.23 -7.74
CA ALA A 439 10.17 1.32 -6.33
C ALA A 439 10.38 -0.07 -5.70
N THR A 440 10.78 -0.12 -4.43
CA THR A 440 10.89 -1.34 -3.62
C THR A 440 10.73 -0.99 -2.14
N GLY A 441 10.01 -1.82 -1.38
CA GLY A 441 9.72 -1.56 0.03
C GLY A 441 8.85 -0.31 0.20
N LEU A 442 8.99 0.40 1.32
CA LEU A 442 8.21 1.57 1.69
C LEU A 442 8.99 2.90 1.69
N SER A 443 10.32 2.88 1.61
CA SER A 443 11.12 4.09 1.82
C SER A 443 10.85 5.22 0.82
N HIS A 444 10.50 4.90 -0.43
CA HIS A 444 10.12 5.91 -1.42
C HIS A 444 8.78 6.56 -1.06
N ASP A 445 7.78 5.78 -0.67
CA ASP A 445 6.48 6.30 -0.25
C ASP A 445 6.57 7.12 1.05
N PHE A 446 7.39 6.68 2.02
CA PHE A 446 7.68 7.47 3.21
C PHE A 446 8.34 8.80 2.86
N TYR A 447 9.29 8.82 1.91
CA TYR A 447 9.90 10.07 1.45
C TYR A 447 8.86 10.99 0.81
N GLN A 448 8.02 10.46 -0.08
CA GLN A 448 6.98 11.21 -0.77
C GLN A 448 5.94 11.78 0.20
N ALA A 449 5.52 11.00 1.20
CA ALA A 449 4.63 11.47 2.24
C ALA A 449 5.29 12.53 3.11
N PHE A 450 6.50 12.28 3.61
CA PHE A 450 7.18 13.13 4.58
C PHE A 450 7.66 14.47 3.99
N MET A 451 8.18 14.46 2.77
CA MET A 451 8.65 15.66 2.08
C MET A 451 7.54 16.36 1.31
N GLY A 452 6.63 15.61 0.67
CA GLY A 452 5.54 16.13 -0.15
C GLY A 452 4.40 16.72 0.67
N PHE A 453 3.37 15.92 0.93
CA PHE A 453 2.17 16.40 1.63
C PHE A 453 2.34 16.59 3.14
N GLY A 454 3.35 15.97 3.76
CA GLY A 454 3.73 16.23 5.14
C GLY A 454 4.38 17.61 5.35
N GLY A 455 4.83 18.24 4.25
CA GLY A 455 5.39 19.59 4.24
C GLY A 455 6.59 19.77 5.16
N MET A 456 6.94 21.02 5.46
CA MET A 456 8.05 21.33 6.36
C MET A 456 7.79 20.91 7.81
N ARG A 457 6.53 20.94 8.25
CA ARG A 457 6.15 20.69 9.64
C ARG A 457 6.32 19.23 10.07
N SER A 458 6.16 18.27 9.17
CA SER A 458 6.40 16.85 9.50
C SER A 458 7.81 16.65 10.03
N ASN A 459 7.93 15.95 11.16
CA ASN A 459 9.18 15.83 11.90
C ASN A 459 9.40 14.37 12.36
N LEU A 460 10.36 14.12 13.24
CA LEU A 460 10.63 12.77 13.74
C LEU A 460 9.45 12.18 14.53
N ALA A 461 8.66 13.02 15.22
CA ALA A 461 7.45 12.60 15.91
C ALA A 461 6.37 12.13 14.92
N THR A 462 6.21 12.80 13.77
CA THR A 462 5.34 12.36 12.67
C THR A 462 5.75 10.98 12.15
N LEU A 463 7.04 10.78 11.88
CA LEU A 463 7.56 9.48 11.42
C LEU A 463 7.32 8.38 12.46
N LYS A 464 7.61 8.65 13.74
CA LYS A 464 7.42 7.70 14.84
C LYS A 464 5.95 7.26 14.96
N GLU A 465 5.01 8.20 14.89
CA GLU A 465 3.58 7.89 14.96
C GLU A 465 3.11 7.05 13.77
N LEU A 466 3.51 7.37 12.53
CA LEU A 466 3.17 6.59 11.34
C LEU A 466 3.72 5.16 11.40
N VAL A 467 4.94 5.00 11.89
CA VAL A 467 5.57 3.70 12.07
C VAL A 467 4.85 2.87 13.16
N ILE A 468 4.49 3.47 14.29
CA ILE A 468 3.70 2.79 15.33
C ILE A 468 2.28 2.45 14.81
N ASN A 469 1.66 3.36 14.05
CA ASN A 469 0.35 3.15 13.43
C ASN A 469 0.31 1.91 12.56
N SER A 470 1.37 1.64 11.80
CA SER A 470 1.47 0.44 10.95
C SER A 470 1.32 -0.88 11.74
N LEU A 471 1.70 -0.92 13.03
CA LEU A 471 1.49 -2.09 13.89
C LEU A 471 0.18 -1.99 14.65
N ARG A 472 -0.19 -0.81 15.14
CA ARG A 472 -1.44 -0.53 15.86
C ARG A 472 -2.67 -0.94 15.03
N TYR A 473 -2.62 -0.70 13.73
CA TYR A 473 -3.70 -0.99 12.79
C TYR A 473 -3.52 -2.28 11.98
N SER A 474 -2.51 -3.08 12.28
CA SER A 474 -2.39 -4.42 11.70
C SER A 474 -3.56 -5.34 12.12
N SER A 475 -3.68 -6.49 11.46
CA SER A 475 -4.60 -7.58 11.81
C SER A 475 -4.04 -8.52 12.89
N LEU A 476 -2.85 -8.24 13.44
CA LEU A 476 -2.32 -8.98 14.58
C LEU A 476 -3.28 -8.94 15.77
N SER A 477 -3.26 -9.96 16.64
CA SER A 477 -4.02 -9.91 17.89
C SER A 477 -3.51 -8.78 18.79
N SER A 478 -4.32 -8.32 19.74
CA SER A 478 -3.94 -7.21 20.64
C SER A 478 -2.61 -7.49 21.37
N THR A 479 -2.41 -8.72 21.86
CA THR A 479 -1.16 -9.12 22.52
C THR A 479 0.03 -9.14 21.57
N GLU A 480 -0.16 -9.59 20.32
CA GLU A 480 0.90 -9.54 19.31
C GLU A 480 1.23 -8.11 18.90
N LYS A 481 0.25 -7.20 18.84
CA LYS A 481 0.47 -5.77 18.57
C LYS A 481 1.32 -5.11 19.65
N GLU A 482 0.98 -5.34 20.92
CA GLU A 482 1.74 -4.78 22.05
C GLU A 482 3.20 -5.24 22.00
N LYS A 483 3.42 -6.54 21.79
CA LYS A 483 4.77 -7.09 21.63
C LYS A 483 5.49 -6.51 20.41
N ALA A 484 4.82 -6.45 19.26
CA ALA A 484 5.38 -5.93 18.02
C ALA A 484 5.80 -4.46 18.17
N ILE A 485 5.00 -3.63 18.85
CA ILE A 485 5.32 -2.24 19.13
C ILE A 485 6.52 -2.14 20.08
N ALA A 486 6.60 -2.98 21.11
CA ALA A 486 7.76 -3.02 21.99
C ALA A 486 9.06 -3.38 21.22
N ASP A 487 9.00 -4.43 20.39
CA ASP A 487 10.14 -4.87 19.56
C ASP A 487 10.55 -3.78 18.53
N LEU A 488 9.57 -3.08 17.96
CA LEU A 488 9.79 -1.93 17.08
C LEU A 488 10.51 -0.79 17.81
N LEU A 489 10.10 -0.45 19.04
CA LEU A 489 10.71 0.65 19.80
C LEU A 489 12.18 0.36 20.13
N VAL A 490 12.54 -0.91 20.38
CA VAL A 490 13.95 -1.31 20.52
C VAL A 490 14.74 -1.07 19.23
N LYS A 491 14.17 -1.41 18.07
CA LYS A 491 14.78 -1.12 16.75
C LYS A 491 14.87 0.39 16.50
N TRP A 492 13.85 1.14 16.91
CA TRP A 492 13.78 2.59 16.78
C TRP A 492 14.89 3.28 17.58
N ASP A 493 15.06 2.94 18.86
CA ASP A 493 16.12 3.51 19.71
C ASP A 493 17.51 3.22 19.14
N LYS A 494 17.73 2.00 18.62
CA LYS A 494 18.97 1.66 17.93
C LYS A 494 19.19 2.53 16.69
N PHE A 495 18.15 2.76 15.89
CA PHE A 495 18.21 3.63 14.72
C PHE A 495 18.55 5.08 15.11
N VAL A 496 17.92 5.61 16.16
CA VAL A 496 18.20 6.96 16.67
C VAL A 496 19.66 7.09 17.07
N LEU A 497 20.15 6.18 17.91
CA LEU A 497 21.54 6.17 18.37
C LEU A 497 22.55 6.07 17.22
N GLN A 498 22.33 5.15 16.28
CA GLN A 498 23.23 4.93 15.15
C GLN A 498 23.25 6.07 14.14
N THR A 499 22.19 6.88 14.07
CA THR A 499 22.10 8.02 13.13
C THR A 499 22.74 9.30 13.70
N LEU A 500 22.92 9.35 15.02
CA LEU A 500 23.62 10.45 15.71
C LEU A 500 25.14 10.28 15.73
N LEU A 501 25.63 9.03 15.70
CA LEU A 501 27.05 8.69 15.45
C LEU A 501 27.44 9.06 14.01
#